data_AF-A0A372GF33-F1
#
_entry.id   AF-A0A372GF33-F1
#
_cell.length_a   1.000
_cell.length_b   1.000
_cell.length_c   1.000
_cell.angle_alpha   90.00
_cell.angle_beta   90.00
_cell.angle_gamma   90.00
#
_symmetry.space_group_name_H-M   'P 1'
#
loop_
_entity.id
_entity.type
_entity.pdbx_description
1 polymer ?
#
loop_
_entity_poly.entity_id
_entity_poly.type
_entity_poly.pdbx_seq_one_letter_code
_entity_poly.pdbx_strand_id
1 'polypeptide(L)'
;MHYQRLKRGTPLDGPRKGTSQGYIRRDGYRFVYLGKNHGDAPRWVGEHRLVMERILGRPLLATETVHHKNGVRDDNRPENLELWTRQQPAGKRVKDLLAFAQDILARYGDVPDAAL
;
A
#
# COMPACT_ATOMS: atom_id res chain seq x y z
N MET A 1 -10.02 -3.26 26.25
CA MET A 1 -10.81 -2.19 26.91
C MET A 1 -10.08 -0.84 26.77
N HIS A 2 -10.61 0.03 25.92
CA HIS A 2 -10.58 1.50 25.90
C HIS A 2 -9.29 2.36 26.05
N TYR A 3 -8.21 1.90 26.68
CA TYR A 3 -7.09 2.77 27.08
C TYR A 3 -6.21 3.27 25.93
N GLN A 4 -6.03 2.48 24.87
CA GLN A 4 -5.19 2.86 23.73
C GLN A 4 -5.82 3.91 22.80
N ARG A 5 -7.12 4.19 22.93
CA ARG A 5 -7.83 5.22 22.13
C ARG A 5 -7.62 6.64 22.66
N LEU A 6 -7.45 6.80 23.97
CA LEU A 6 -7.28 8.11 24.61
C LEU A 6 -5.87 8.69 24.45
N LYS A 7 -4.85 7.83 24.25
CA LYS A 7 -3.45 8.28 24.14
C LYS A 7 -3.10 8.98 22.82
N ARG A 8 -3.98 8.92 21.81
CA ARG A 8 -3.75 9.46 20.45
C ARG A 8 -4.50 10.76 20.14
N GLY A 9 -5.21 11.34 21.12
CA GLY A 9 -5.76 12.70 21.00
C GLY A 9 -6.76 12.92 19.86
N THR A 10 -7.45 11.89 19.38
CA THR A 10 -8.46 12.03 18.33
C THR A 10 -9.80 12.52 18.90
N PRO A 11 -10.38 13.64 18.40
CA PRO A 11 -11.70 14.11 18.82
C PRO A 11 -12.80 13.11 18.46
N LEU A 12 -13.81 12.99 19.32
CA LEU A 12 -14.93 12.06 19.16
C LEU A 12 -16.02 12.53 18.18
N ASP A 13 -15.89 13.75 17.64
CA ASP A 13 -16.88 14.40 16.78
C ASP A 13 -16.45 14.46 15.29
N GLY A 14 -15.83 13.37 14.81
CA GLY A 14 -15.59 13.14 13.39
C GLY A 14 -16.69 12.29 12.75
N PRO A 15 -16.96 12.41 11.43
CA PRO A 15 -18.05 11.70 10.78
C PRO A 15 -17.90 10.17 10.95
N ARG A 16 -18.93 9.50 11.45
CA ARG A 16 -19.01 8.02 11.45
C ARG A 16 -19.20 7.53 10.00
N LYS A 17 -18.13 7.35 9.24
CA LYS A 17 -18.22 6.78 7.88
C LYS A 17 -18.23 5.26 7.93
N GLY A 18 -19.43 4.70 7.99
CA GLY A 18 -19.67 3.28 7.75
C GLY A 18 -19.53 2.94 6.26
N THR A 19 -18.57 2.08 5.94
CA THR A 19 -18.75 0.90 5.10
C THR A 19 -17.95 -0.22 5.76
N SER A 20 -18.48 -0.78 6.84
CA SER A 20 -17.87 -1.88 7.58
C SER A 20 -17.94 -3.18 6.76
N GLN A 21 -17.05 -3.35 5.78
CA GLN A 21 -16.74 -4.67 5.22
C GLN A 21 -15.22 -4.80 5.08
N GLY A 22 -14.55 -4.74 6.22
CA GLY A 22 -13.11 -4.95 6.32
C GLY A 22 -12.77 -5.66 7.60
N TYR A 23 -11.66 -6.42 7.60
CA TYR A 23 -11.14 -7.08 8.79
C TYR A 23 -9.64 -6.88 8.89
N ILE A 24 -9.11 -6.99 10.11
CA ILE A 24 -7.67 -7.03 10.35
C ILE A 24 -7.27 -8.50 10.40
N ARG A 25 -6.35 -8.89 9.52
CA ARG A 25 -5.79 -10.24 9.49
C ARG A 25 -4.81 -10.42 10.66
N ARG A 26 -4.52 -11.66 11.06
CA ARG A 26 -3.64 -11.98 12.20
C ARG A 26 -2.24 -11.36 12.09
N ASP A 27 -1.80 -11.03 10.90
CA ASP A 27 -0.53 -10.37 10.62
C ASP A 27 -0.62 -8.83 10.65
N GLY A 28 -1.75 -8.26 11.10
CA GLY A 28 -1.91 -6.82 11.32
C GLY A 28 -2.36 -6.02 10.11
N TYR A 29 -2.47 -6.62 8.93
CA TYR A 29 -2.94 -5.91 7.74
C TYR A 29 -4.46 -5.78 7.72
N ARG A 30 -4.95 -4.59 7.36
CA ARG A 30 -6.36 -4.32 7.13
C ARG A 30 -6.76 -4.65 5.69
N PHE A 31 -7.78 -5.48 5.53
CA PHE A 31 -8.37 -5.86 4.25
C PHE A 31 -9.76 -5.25 4.12
N VAL A 32 -10.14 -4.88 2.90
CA VAL A 32 -11.47 -4.38 2.54
C VAL A 32 -12.09 -5.25 1.45
N TYR A 33 -13.40 -5.38 1.50
CA TYR A 33 -14.18 -6.10 0.51
C TYR A 33 -14.45 -5.23 -0.72
N LEU A 34 -14.18 -5.76 -1.91
CA LEU A 34 -14.41 -5.08 -3.19
C LEU A 34 -15.61 -5.63 -3.96
N GLY A 35 -16.43 -6.49 -3.34
CA GLY A 35 -17.53 -7.14 -4.02
C GLY A 35 -17.22 -8.56 -4.48
N LYS A 36 -18.21 -9.17 -5.11
CA LYS A 36 -18.12 -10.44 -5.81
C LYS A 36 -18.95 -10.32 -7.09
N ASN A 37 -18.48 -10.93 -8.18
CA ASN A 37 -19.32 -11.16 -9.34
C ASN A 37 -20.15 -12.44 -9.12
N HIS A 38 -21.18 -12.65 -9.94
CA HIS A 38 -22.03 -13.82 -9.84
C HIS A 38 -21.24 -15.10 -10.15
N GLY A 39 -21.10 -15.98 -9.16
CA GLY A 39 -20.33 -17.24 -9.28
C GLY A 39 -18.88 -17.17 -8.82
N ASP A 40 -18.35 -15.97 -8.53
CA ASP A 40 -16.97 -15.78 -8.09
C ASP A 40 -16.82 -15.72 -6.57
N ALA A 41 -15.63 -16.07 -6.09
CA ALA A 41 -15.23 -15.88 -4.71
C ALA A 41 -15.20 -14.38 -4.34
N PRO A 42 -15.52 -14.02 -3.08
CA PRO A 42 -15.45 -12.64 -2.61
C PRO A 42 -14.03 -12.06 -2.75
N ARG A 43 -13.91 -10.89 -3.38
CA ARG A 43 -12.63 -10.22 -3.58
C ARG A 43 -12.29 -9.36 -2.36
N TRP A 44 -11.22 -9.73 -1.67
CA TRP A 44 -10.64 -8.97 -0.55
C TRP A 44 -9.29 -8.41 -0.95
N VAL A 45 -9.06 -7.12 -0.70
CA VAL A 45 -7.79 -6.46 -1.03
C VAL A 45 -7.27 -5.70 0.18
N GLY A 46 -5.94 -5.66 0.33
CA GLY A 46 -5.28 -4.89 1.38
C GLY A 46 -5.55 -3.40 1.19
N GLU A 47 -6.02 -2.72 2.24
CA GLU A 47 -6.39 -1.31 2.17
C GLU A 47 -5.18 -0.43 1.82
N HIS A 48 -3.98 -0.74 2.36
CA HIS A 48 -2.74 -0.06 2.00
C HIS A 48 -2.44 -0.08 0.49
N ARG A 49 -2.76 -1.18 -0.21
CA ARG A 49 -2.58 -1.27 -1.67
C ARG A 49 -3.54 -0.33 -2.37
N LEU A 50 -4.82 -0.34 -1.98
CA LEU A 50 -5.84 0.50 -2.59
C LEU A 50 -5.58 1.99 -2.38
N VAL A 51 -5.08 2.37 -1.20
CA VAL A 51 -4.68 3.75 -0.93
C VAL A 51 -3.54 4.16 -1.85
N MET A 52 -2.50 3.32 -1.98
CA MET A 52 -1.37 3.61 -2.88
C MET A 52 -1.80 3.66 -4.36
N GLU A 53 -2.62 2.72 -4.83
CA GLU A 53 -3.15 2.73 -6.21
C GLU A 53 -3.94 3.99 -6.52
N ARG A 54 -4.69 4.51 -5.53
CA ARG A 54 -5.41 5.78 -5.66
C ARG A 54 -4.47 6.98 -5.73
N ILE A 55 -3.40 7.00 -4.94
CA ILE A 55 -2.39 8.07 -4.97
C ILE A 55 -1.69 8.08 -6.34
N LEU A 56 -1.31 6.90 -6.85
CA LEU A 56 -0.64 6.76 -8.14
C LEU A 56 -1.57 6.99 -9.35
N GLY A 57 -2.88 6.89 -9.17
CA GLY A 57 -3.86 6.91 -10.26
C GLY A 57 -3.79 5.70 -11.19
N ARG A 58 -3.06 4.64 -10.79
CA ARG A 58 -2.90 3.39 -11.55
C ARG A 58 -2.79 2.18 -10.62
N PRO A 59 -3.08 0.96 -11.10
CA PRO A 59 -2.80 -0.26 -10.34
C PRO A 59 -1.32 -0.42 -10.01
N LEU A 60 -1.03 -1.07 -8.88
CA LEU A 60 0.34 -1.44 -8.51
C LEU A 60 0.87 -2.51 -9.46
N LEU A 61 2.11 -2.34 -9.90
CA LEU A 61 2.79 -3.35 -10.70
C LEU A 61 3.07 -4.60 -9.86
N ALA A 62 3.25 -5.74 -10.53
CA ALA A 62 3.63 -6.99 -9.85
C ALA A 62 4.99 -6.90 -9.12
N THR A 63 5.85 -5.97 -9.55
CA THR A 63 7.15 -5.67 -8.94
C THR A 63 7.05 -4.66 -7.79
N GLU A 64 5.89 -4.04 -7.60
CA GLU A 64 5.68 -2.99 -6.60
C GLU A 64 5.03 -3.54 -5.33
N THR A 65 5.48 -3.02 -4.20
CA THR A 65 5.08 -3.35 -2.84
C THR A 65 4.86 -2.07 -2.05
N VAL A 66 4.04 -2.11 -1.02
CA VAL A 66 3.75 -0.93 -0.19
C VAL A 66 4.24 -1.21 1.23
N HIS A 67 5.03 -0.29 1.76
CA HIS A 67 5.60 -0.36 3.10
C HIS A 67 4.98 0.71 4.02
N HIS A 68 4.94 0.42 5.32
CA HIS A 68 4.47 1.35 6.36
C HIS A 68 5.66 1.97 7.08
N LYS A 69 5.82 3.30 7.02
CA LYS A 69 6.95 4.04 7.63
C LYS A 69 7.06 3.77 9.13
N ASN A 70 5.94 3.80 9.84
CA ASN A 70 5.88 3.58 11.29
C ASN A 70 5.82 2.09 11.72
N GLY A 71 5.83 1.15 10.78
CA GLY A 71 5.69 -0.29 11.04
C GLY A 71 4.29 -0.74 11.51
N VAL A 72 3.32 0.17 11.61
CA VAL A 72 1.93 -0.12 12.02
C VAL A 72 1.11 -0.46 10.78
N ARG A 73 0.82 -1.75 10.60
CA ARG A 73 0.27 -2.34 9.37
C ARG A 73 -1.20 -2.00 9.06
N ASP A 74 -1.93 -1.44 10.03
CA ASP A 74 -3.30 -0.95 9.87
C ASP A 74 -3.41 0.58 9.75
N ASP A 75 -2.29 1.30 9.89
CA ASP A 75 -2.24 2.75 9.68
C ASP A 75 -2.01 3.07 8.19
N ASN A 76 -3.09 3.03 7.42
CA ASN A 76 -3.07 3.17 5.96
C ASN A 76 -3.20 4.64 5.49
N ARG A 77 -2.80 5.61 6.30
CA ARG A 77 -2.78 7.02 5.88
C ARG A 77 -1.71 7.24 4.80
N PRO A 78 -2.00 8.01 3.73
CA PRO A 78 -1.06 8.24 2.62
C PRO A 78 0.36 8.61 3.06
N GLU A 79 0.48 9.50 4.05
CA GLU A 79 1.76 9.99 4.56
C GLU A 79 2.61 8.90 5.25
N ASN A 80 1.99 7.79 5.66
CA ASN A 80 2.63 6.66 6.32
C ASN A 80 2.97 5.51 5.36
N LEU A 81 2.63 5.62 4.07
CA LEU A 81 2.86 4.57 3.08
C LEU A 81 4.00 4.94 2.14
N GLU A 82 4.79 3.94 1.75
CA GLU A 82 5.87 4.08 0.77
C GLU A 82 5.71 3.06 -0.35
N LEU A 83 5.91 3.49 -1.59
CA LEU A 83 5.99 2.60 -2.74
C LEU A 83 7.42 2.05 -2.86
N TRP A 84 7.56 0.73 -2.78
CA TRP A 84 8.82 0.02 -2.91
C TRP A 84 8.78 -0.85 -4.16
N THR A 85 9.85 -0.86 -4.94
CA THR A 85 10.02 -1.79 -6.07
C THR A 85 10.99 -2.91 -5.69
N ARG A 86 10.60 -4.16 -5.95
CA ARG A 86 11.43 -5.32 -5.64
C ARG A 86 12.58 -5.41 -6.65
N GLN A 87 13.81 -5.29 -6.16
CA GLN A 87 15.01 -5.42 -6.98
C GLN A 87 15.37 -6.88 -7.31
N GLN A 88 16.13 -7.01 -8.40
CA GLN A 88 16.47 -8.20 -9.17
C GLN A 88 16.92 -9.46 -8.39
N PRO A 89 16.76 -10.68 -8.96
CA PRO A 89 17.37 -11.90 -8.42
C PRO A 89 18.92 -11.86 -8.53
N ALA A 90 19.60 -12.43 -7.54
CA ALA A 90 21.05 -12.43 -7.43
C ALA A 90 21.76 -13.08 -8.65
N GLY A 91 22.96 -12.58 -8.99
CA GLY A 91 23.82 -13.13 -10.06
C GLY A 91 23.49 -12.66 -11.48
N LYS A 92 23.63 -11.35 -11.76
CA LYS A 92 23.37 -10.75 -13.08
C LYS A 92 24.65 -10.22 -13.73
N ARG A 93 24.72 -10.24 -15.06
CA ARG A 93 25.84 -9.64 -15.80
C ARG A 93 25.69 -8.12 -15.81
N VAL A 94 26.80 -7.40 -15.98
CA VAL A 94 26.81 -5.92 -16.06
C VAL A 94 25.80 -5.38 -17.08
N LYS A 95 25.67 -6.00 -18.25
CA LYS A 95 24.68 -5.58 -19.26
C LYS A 95 23.22 -5.71 -18.78
N ASP A 96 22.93 -6.74 -17.99
CA ASP A 96 21.57 -6.99 -17.48
C ASP A 96 21.24 -5.95 -16.37
N LEU A 97 22.26 -5.48 -15.64
CA LEU A 97 22.14 -4.38 -14.68
C LEU A 97 21.89 -3.05 -15.38
N LEU A 98 22.63 -2.75 -16.46
CA LEU A 98 22.47 -1.52 -17.23
C LEU A 98 21.09 -1.43 -17.89
N ALA A 99 20.62 -2.51 -18.50
CA ALA A 99 19.28 -2.56 -19.11
C ALA A 99 18.18 -2.33 -18.06
N PHE A 100 18.36 -2.86 -16.84
CA PHE A 100 17.42 -2.62 -15.75
C PHE A 100 17.48 -1.21 -15.17
N ALA A 101 18.68 -0.64 -15.06
CA ALA A 101 18.82 0.76 -14.66
C ALA A 101 18.10 1.67 -15.65
N GLN A 102 18.24 1.41 -16.95
CA GLN A 102 17.49 2.13 -18.00
C GLN A 102 15.98 1.97 -17.85
N ASP A 103 15.49 0.76 -17.56
CA ASP A 103 14.06 0.51 -17.33
C ASP A 103 13.54 1.24 -16.07
N ILE A 104 14.30 1.25 -14.97
CA ILE A 104 13.96 2.02 -13.77
C ILE A 104 13.89 3.51 -14.10
N LEU A 105 14.91 4.07 -14.76
CA LEU A 105 14.95 5.49 -15.11
C LEU A 105 13.83 5.85 -16.08
N ALA A 106 13.49 4.97 -17.03
CA ALA A 106 12.37 5.19 -17.94
C ALA A 106 11.02 5.19 -17.21
N ARG A 107 10.88 4.42 -16.14
CA ARG A 107 9.62 4.31 -15.36
C ARG A 107 9.45 5.34 -14.27
N TYR A 108 10.55 5.79 -13.66
CA TYR A 108 10.55 6.58 -12.44
C TYR A 108 11.44 7.84 -12.53
N GLY A 109 12.01 8.15 -13.70
CA GLY A 109 12.98 9.24 -13.86
C GLY A 109 12.40 10.64 -13.70
N ASP A 110 11.08 10.78 -13.68
CA ASP A 110 10.32 12.01 -13.46
C ASP A 110 9.76 12.13 -12.04
N VAL A 111 9.97 11.14 -11.18
CA VAL A 111 9.52 11.18 -9.78
C VAL A 111 10.31 12.26 -9.02
N PRO A 112 9.67 13.33 -8.51
CA PRO A 112 10.36 14.36 -7.76
C PRO A 112 10.90 13.82 -6.44
N ASP A 113 12.10 14.28 -6.03
CA ASP A 113 12.70 13.94 -4.72
C ASP A 113 11.79 14.26 -3.52
N ALA A 114 10.81 15.16 -3.71
CA ALA A 114 9.87 15.60 -2.67
C ALA A 114 8.55 14.81 -2.61
N ALA A 115 8.35 13.82 -3.48
CA ALA A 115 7.07 13.12 -3.61
C ALA A 115 7.20 11.63 -3.26
N LEU A 116 7.43 11.29 -1.98
CA LEU A 116 7.11 9.99 -1.34
C LEU A 116 7.27 10.07 0.21
#